data_AF-A0A1G9MX70-F1
#
_entry.id   AF-A0A1G9MX70-F1
#
_cell.length_a   1.000
_cell.length_b   1.000
_cell.length_c   1.000
_cell.angle_alpha   90.00
_cell.angle_beta   90.00
_cell.angle_gamma   90.00
#
_symmetry.space_group_name_H-M   'P 1'
#
loop_
_entity.id
_entity.type
_entity.pdbx_description
1 polymer ?
#
loop_
_entity_poly.entity_id
_entity_poly.type
_entity_poly.pdbx_seq_one_letter_code
_entity_poly.pdbx_strand_id
1 'polypeptide(L)'
;MAGRRVAPNSSERNAALIILTVGSAAALASLFGSIWVVRAGVVVAIAMAVVALVVSFAQIKRLQEEHARELRHEVELRTAAAERHHADSVAMIDRFNQRAASLNSVITQLRSQLAAARSELSTMRGNAAWLRGEVAERQARVEALNARIAELEQQLRGAEEREAEESRIIELVPDRPSPSVEDIWGDDEHPTLVDIRMVNIDELDAPLRKHA
;
A
#
# COMPACT_ATOMS: atom_id res chain seq x y z
N MET A 1 48.80 -28.45 30.29
CA MET A 1 50.21 -28.25 29.86
C MET A 1 50.74 -27.00 30.54
N ALA A 2 51.93 -27.12 31.12
CA ALA A 2 52.56 -26.20 32.07
C ALA A 2 52.77 -24.78 31.55
N GLY A 3 52.38 -23.80 32.36
CA GLY A 3 52.93 -22.44 32.32
C GLY A 3 53.70 -22.19 33.61
N ARG A 4 54.77 -22.96 33.87
CA ARG A 4 55.69 -22.68 34.98
C ARG A 4 56.40 -21.39 34.64
N ARG A 5 55.86 -20.25 35.09
CA ARG A 5 56.53 -18.96 35.01
C ARG A 5 57.84 -19.10 35.78
N VAL A 6 58.92 -19.31 35.04
CA VAL A 6 60.28 -19.19 35.56
C VAL A 6 60.41 -17.71 35.88
N ALA A 7 60.34 -17.37 37.17
CA ALA A 7 60.60 -16.02 37.63
C ALA A 7 61.99 -15.62 37.08
N PRO A 8 62.11 -14.44 36.43
CA PRO A 8 63.40 -13.97 35.99
C PRO A 8 64.31 -13.90 37.22
N ASN A 9 65.52 -14.46 37.10
CA ASN A 9 66.52 -14.44 38.16
C ASN A 9 66.76 -12.98 38.55
N SER A 10 66.17 -12.60 39.68
CA SER A 10 66.02 -11.19 40.03
C SER A 10 67.40 -10.61 40.34
N SER A 11 67.73 -9.56 39.62
CA SER A 11 68.86 -8.68 39.92
C SER A 11 68.82 -8.22 41.38
N GLU A 12 67.64 -8.20 42.01
CA GLU A 12 67.45 -7.90 43.44
C GLU A 12 67.99 -9.01 44.33
N ARG A 13 67.81 -10.29 43.96
CA ARG A 13 68.42 -11.41 44.71
C ARG A 13 69.94 -11.35 44.63
N ASN A 14 70.47 -11.01 43.45
CA ASN A 14 71.92 -10.85 43.28
C ASN A 14 72.44 -9.62 44.03
N ALA A 15 71.72 -8.49 44.01
CA ALA A 15 72.08 -7.30 44.77
C ALA A 15 72.02 -7.53 46.29
N ALA A 16 70.98 -8.20 46.78
CA ALA A 16 70.84 -8.58 48.18
C ALA A 16 71.94 -9.56 48.61
N LEU A 17 72.29 -10.53 47.77
CA LEU A 17 73.40 -11.45 48.02
C LEU A 17 74.76 -10.72 48.01
N ILE A 18 74.97 -9.75 47.13
CA ILE A 18 76.20 -8.94 47.09
C ILE A 18 76.30 -8.10 48.38
N ILE A 19 75.22 -7.44 48.80
CA ILE A 19 75.22 -6.65 50.04
C ILE A 19 75.47 -7.53 51.27
N LEU A 20 74.82 -8.69 51.34
CA LEU A 20 74.98 -9.65 52.44
C LEU A 20 76.41 -10.22 52.50
N THR A 21 76.96 -10.62 51.36
CA THR A 21 78.32 -11.18 51.28
C THR A 21 79.38 -10.13 51.59
N VAL A 22 79.23 -8.90 51.10
CA VAL A 22 80.13 -7.78 51.39
C VAL A 22 80.04 -7.35 52.86
N GLY A 23 78.84 -7.28 53.43
CA GLY A 23 78.64 -6.98 54.85
C GLY A 23 79.23 -8.06 55.77
N SER A 24 79.07 -9.33 55.40
CA SER A 24 79.68 -10.46 56.12
C SER A 24 81.21 -10.46 56.02
N ALA A 25 81.77 -10.21 54.83
CA ALA A 25 83.20 -10.11 54.62
C ALA A 25 83.83 -8.94 55.41
N ALA A 26 83.14 -7.78 55.47
CA ALA A 26 83.58 -6.63 56.26
C ALA A 26 83.56 -6.92 57.78
N ALA A 27 82.54 -7.65 58.27
CA ALA A 27 82.48 -8.08 59.66
C ALA A 27 83.62 -9.05 60.01
N LEU A 28 83.91 -10.02 59.15
CA LEU A 28 85.02 -10.96 59.34
C LEU A 28 86.40 -10.29 59.26
N ALA A 29 86.57 -9.30 58.37
CA ALA A 29 87.81 -8.53 58.27
C ALA A 29 88.09 -7.66 59.52
N SER A 30 87.03 -7.26 60.25
CA SER A 30 87.14 -6.47 61.48
C SER A 30 87.73 -7.23 62.67
N LEU A 31 87.75 -8.57 62.61
CA LEU A 31 88.29 -9.42 63.67
C LEU A 31 89.82 -9.56 63.64
N PHE A 32 90.50 -9.19 62.55
CA PHE A 32 91.92 -9.53 62.33
C PHE A 32 92.84 -8.35 61.94
N GLY A 33 92.38 -7.09 61.93
CA GLY A 33 93.14 -5.95 61.37
C GLY A 33 93.43 -4.79 62.34
N SER A 34 94.54 -4.06 62.09
CA SER A 34 94.86 -2.81 62.81
C SER A 34 93.73 -1.76 62.69
N ILE A 35 93.60 -0.87 63.67
CA ILE A 35 92.51 0.14 63.78
C ILE A 35 92.26 0.93 62.49
N TRP A 36 93.30 1.16 61.69
CA TRP A 36 93.21 1.86 60.41
C TRP A 36 92.50 1.04 59.32
N VAL A 37 92.63 -0.28 59.31
CA VAL A 37 91.96 -1.18 58.35
C VAL A 37 90.46 -1.24 58.62
N VAL A 38 90.04 -1.25 59.89
CA VAL A 38 88.62 -1.24 60.28
C VAL A 38 87.93 0.05 59.82
N ARG A 39 88.57 1.20 60.02
CA ARG A 39 88.04 2.50 59.59
C ARG A 39 87.93 2.59 58.06
N ALA A 40 88.92 2.08 57.33
CA ALA A 40 88.86 2.01 55.87
C ALA A 40 87.71 1.11 55.38
N GLY A 41 87.49 -0.06 56.02
CA GLY A 41 86.40 -0.97 55.68
C GLY A 41 85.00 -0.37 55.87
N VAL A 42 84.79 0.37 56.97
CA VAL A 42 83.51 1.05 57.24
C VAL A 42 83.21 2.12 56.18
N VAL A 43 84.23 2.89 55.76
CA VAL A 43 84.06 3.91 54.72
C VAL A 43 83.68 3.28 53.38
N VAL A 44 84.31 2.15 53.01
CA VAL A 44 83.96 1.41 51.78
C VAL A 44 82.54 0.86 51.86
N ALA A 45 82.12 0.32 53.01
CA ALA A 45 80.75 -0.18 53.20
C ALA A 45 79.71 0.93 53.06
N ILE A 46 79.96 2.12 53.62
CA ILE A 46 79.07 3.28 53.49
C ILE A 46 79.03 3.74 52.03
N ALA A 47 80.18 3.83 51.35
CA ALA A 47 80.24 4.20 49.94
C ALA A 47 79.44 3.24 49.05
N MET A 48 79.56 1.93 49.28
CA MET A 48 78.79 0.91 48.56
C MET A 48 77.29 0.99 48.86
N ALA A 49 76.90 1.28 50.10
CA ALA A 49 75.49 1.47 50.47
C ALA A 49 74.87 2.68 49.74
N VAL A 50 75.62 3.78 49.62
CA VAL A 50 75.19 4.98 48.87
C VAL A 50 75.05 4.67 47.39
N VAL A 51 76.02 3.96 46.79
CA VAL A 51 75.93 3.54 45.38
C VAL A 51 74.72 2.62 45.15
N ALA A 52 74.43 1.69 46.06
CA ALA A 52 73.25 0.83 45.97
C ALA A 52 71.93 1.61 46.01
N LEU A 53 71.82 2.64 46.87
CA LEU A 53 70.66 3.53 46.92
C LEU A 53 70.48 4.33 45.61
N VAL A 54 71.57 4.85 45.05
CA VAL A 54 71.51 5.57 43.76
C VAL A 54 71.03 4.64 42.64
N VAL A 55 71.55 3.40 42.62
CA VAL A 55 71.18 2.41 41.62
C VAL A 55 69.72 1.97 41.77
N SER A 56 69.20 1.80 42.99
CA SER A 56 67.79 1.43 43.18
C SER A 56 66.84 2.52 42.70
N PHE A 57 67.14 3.80 42.99
CA PHE A 57 66.35 4.91 42.47
C PHE A 57 66.44 5.03 40.94
N ALA A 58 67.61 4.79 40.36
CA ALA A 58 67.78 4.76 38.91
C ALA A 58 66.98 3.62 38.25
N GLN A 59 66.91 2.44 38.89
CA GLN A 59 66.12 1.30 38.42
C GLN A 59 64.61 1.59 38.49
N ILE A 60 64.13 2.21 39.56
CA ILE A 60 62.72 2.60 39.70
C ILE A 60 62.31 3.55 38.56
N LYS A 61 63.15 4.53 38.21
CA LYS A 61 62.88 5.46 37.11
C LYS A 61 62.81 4.75 35.75
N ARG A 62 63.72 3.81 35.48
CA ARG A 62 63.73 3.04 34.22
C ARG A 62 62.47 2.18 34.06
N LEU A 63 62.03 1.51 35.13
CA LEU A 63 60.81 0.71 35.12
C LEU A 63 59.56 1.57 34.92
N GLN A 64 59.51 2.76 35.51
CA GLN A 64 58.40 3.70 35.31
C GLN A 64 58.28 4.16 33.86
N GLU A 65 59.40 4.41 33.18
CA GLU A 65 59.39 4.80 31.76
C GLU A 65 58.86 3.68 30.85
N GLU A 66 59.23 2.43 31.13
CA GLU A 66 58.74 1.27 30.38
C GLU A 66 57.24 1.04 30.61
N HIS A 67 56.79 1.01 31.87
CA HIS A 67 55.38 0.86 32.20
C HIS A 67 54.53 2.03 31.67
N ALA A 68 55.07 3.25 31.68
CA ALA A 68 54.39 4.40 31.09
C ALA A 68 54.21 4.27 29.58
N ARG A 69 55.16 3.65 28.87
CA ARG A 69 55.03 3.37 27.43
C ARG A 69 54.00 2.29 27.16
N GLU A 70 53.99 1.22 27.94
CA GLU A 70 53.01 0.14 27.82
C GLU A 70 51.59 0.66 28.07
N LEU A 71 51.38 1.43 29.14
CA LEU A 71 50.08 2.04 29.44
C LEU A 71 49.63 3.01 28.34
N ARG A 72 50.54 3.83 27.81
CA ARG A 72 50.22 4.72 26.69
C ARG A 72 49.78 3.93 25.47
N HIS A 73 50.48 2.84 25.14
CA HIS A 73 50.12 2.00 24.01
C HIS A 73 48.77 1.31 24.20
N GLU A 74 48.51 0.77 25.40
CA GLU A 74 47.20 0.18 25.71
C GLU A 74 46.07 1.20 25.63
N VAL A 75 46.27 2.42 26.15
CA VAL A 75 45.29 3.50 26.09
C VAL A 75 45.06 3.94 24.64
N GLU A 76 46.12 4.07 23.84
CA GLU A 76 46.02 4.42 22.42
C GLU A 76 45.23 3.36 21.64
N LEU A 77 45.49 2.07 21.88
CA LEU A 77 44.73 0.99 21.27
C LEU A 77 43.25 1.00 21.69
N ARG A 78 42.97 1.21 22.98
CA ARG A 78 41.59 1.28 23.50
C ARG A 78 40.83 2.50 22.97
N THR A 79 41.49 3.65 22.89
CA THR A 79 40.90 4.89 22.36
C THR A 79 40.64 4.75 20.87
N ALA A 80 41.60 4.26 20.08
CA ALA A 80 41.42 4.00 18.65
C ALA A 80 40.31 2.97 18.38
N ALA A 81 40.20 1.91 19.19
CA ALA A 81 39.10 0.96 19.09
C ALA A 81 37.75 1.60 19.43
N ALA A 82 37.69 2.40 20.50
CA ALA A 82 36.48 3.11 20.90
C ALA A 82 36.03 4.12 19.83
N GLU A 83 36.96 4.85 19.22
CA GLU A 83 36.69 5.79 18.12
C GLU A 83 36.13 5.05 16.90
N ARG A 84 36.70 3.89 16.52
CA ARG A 84 36.16 3.06 15.44
C ARG A 84 34.74 2.59 15.73
N HIS A 85 34.50 2.06 16.92
CA HIS A 85 33.16 1.65 17.32
C HIS A 85 32.18 2.82 17.35
N HIS A 86 32.61 4.01 17.77
CA HIS A 86 31.79 5.21 17.75
C HIS A 86 31.47 5.65 16.33
N ALA A 87 32.46 5.70 15.45
CA ALA A 87 32.28 6.04 14.03
C ALA A 87 31.33 5.07 13.32
N ASP A 88 31.49 3.76 13.55
CA ASP A 88 30.59 2.74 13.01
C ASP A 88 29.16 2.91 13.54
N SER A 89 29.02 3.20 14.84
CA SER A 89 27.72 3.44 15.48
C SER A 89 27.03 4.69 14.91
N VAL A 90 27.77 5.78 14.73
CA VAL A 90 27.26 7.02 14.12
C VAL A 90 26.83 6.76 12.67
N ALA A 91 27.65 6.08 11.87
CA ALA A 91 27.29 5.73 10.50
C ALA A 91 26.07 4.79 10.43
N MET A 92 25.88 3.93 11.42
CA MET A 92 24.68 3.09 11.54
C MET A 92 23.44 3.92 11.89
N ILE A 93 23.55 4.85 12.83
CA ILE A 93 22.47 5.80 13.19
C ILE A 93 22.07 6.65 11.98
N ASP A 94 23.03 7.17 11.22
CA ASP A 94 22.75 7.95 10.02
C ASP A 94 21.99 7.14 8.97
N ARG A 95 22.39 5.89 8.73
CA ARG A 95 21.67 4.98 7.83
C ARG A 95 20.24 4.71 8.31
N PHE A 96 20.04 4.51 9.62
CA PHE A 96 18.70 4.35 10.17
C PHE A 96 17.85 5.61 10.03
N ASN A 97 18.41 6.79 10.29
CA ASN A 97 17.73 8.07 10.13
C ASN A 97 17.33 8.31 8.66
N GLN A 98 18.22 8.04 7.71
CA GLN A 98 17.91 8.12 6.27
C GLN A 98 16.78 7.16 5.89
N ARG A 99 16.81 5.91 6.39
CA ARG A 99 15.75 4.94 6.13
C ARG A 99 14.42 5.37 6.76
N ALA A 100 14.43 5.90 7.97
CA ALA A 100 13.24 6.42 8.63
C ALA A 100 12.64 7.60 7.86
N ALA A 101 13.47 8.53 7.38
CA ALA A 101 13.05 9.64 6.54
C ALA A 101 12.42 9.16 5.23
N SER A 102 13.05 8.19 4.55
CA SER A 102 12.51 7.58 3.33
C SER A 102 11.18 6.85 3.56
N LEU A 103 11.05 6.11 4.67
CA LEU A 103 9.78 5.47 5.01
C LEU A 103 8.69 6.50 5.29
N ASN A 104 9.00 7.59 5.98
CA ASN A 104 8.06 8.69 6.20
C ASN A 104 7.63 9.36 4.90
N SER A 105 8.55 9.56 3.94
CA SER A 105 8.18 10.10 2.62
C SER A 105 7.27 9.16 1.85
N VAL A 106 7.52 7.85 1.89
CA VAL A 106 6.63 6.84 1.28
C VAL A 106 5.25 6.84 1.95
N ILE A 107 5.19 6.91 3.29
CA ILE A 107 3.91 6.96 4.02
C ILE A 107 3.11 8.20 3.65
N THR A 108 3.75 9.36 3.55
CA THR A 108 3.06 10.60 3.16
C THR A 108 2.55 10.54 1.72
N GLN A 109 3.32 9.97 0.80
CA GLN A 109 2.89 9.72 -0.58
C GLN A 109 1.72 8.73 -0.66
N LEU A 110 1.76 7.62 0.08
CA LEU A 110 0.65 6.66 0.11
C LEU A 110 -0.61 7.28 0.71
N ARG A 111 -0.49 8.13 1.73
CA ARG A 111 -1.62 8.87 2.30
C ARG A 111 -2.24 9.84 1.30
N SER A 112 -1.44 10.55 0.50
CA SER A 112 -1.97 11.46 -0.52
C SER A 112 -2.67 10.70 -1.64
N GLN A 113 -2.09 9.58 -2.09
CA GLN A 113 -2.72 8.70 -3.08
C GLN A 113 -4.04 8.12 -2.56
N LEU A 114 -4.10 7.69 -1.30
CA LEU A 114 -5.32 7.20 -0.67
C LEU A 114 -6.41 8.29 -0.60
N ALA A 115 -6.02 9.53 -0.28
CA ALA A 115 -6.94 10.66 -0.24
C ALA A 115 -7.50 10.98 -1.65
N ALA A 116 -6.64 10.98 -2.68
CA ALA A 116 -7.06 11.18 -4.06
C ALA A 116 -8.02 10.07 -4.52
N ALA A 117 -7.66 8.80 -4.32
CA ALA A 117 -8.51 7.66 -4.68
C ALA A 117 -9.87 7.70 -3.94
N ARG A 118 -9.88 8.11 -2.66
CA ARG A 118 -11.13 8.25 -1.90
C ARG A 118 -12.02 9.37 -2.47
N SER A 119 -11.42 10.47 -2.92
CA SER A 119 -12.15 11.57 -3.58
C SER A 119 -12.74 11.11 -4.90
N GLU A 120 -11.96 10.43 -5.75
CA GLU A 120 -12.44 9.87 -7.03
C GLU A 120 -13.59 8.90 -6.82
N LEU A 121 -13.48 8.01 -5.83
CA LEU A 121 -14.52 7.04 -5.50
C LEU A 121 -15.79 7.76 -5.01
N SER A 122 -15.67 8.83 -4.23
CA SER A 122 -16.80 9.67 -3.85
C SER A 122 -17.49 10.29 -5.08
N THR A 123 -16.71 10.83 -6.01
CA THR A 123 -17.24 11.39 -7.27
C THR A 123 -17.94 10.33 -8.11
N MET A 124 -17.34 9.15 -8.28
CA MET A 124 -17.96 8.03 -9.01
C MET A 124 -19.26 7.58 -8.36
N ARG A 125 -19.32 7.51 -7.02
CA ARG A 125 -20.56 7.20 -6.30
C ARG A 125 -21.63 8.26 -6.53
N GLY A 126 -21.27 9.54 -6.51
CA GLY A 126 -22.17 10.65 -6.84
C GLY A 126 -22.72 10.53 -8.26
N ASN A 127 -21.84 10.31 -9.25
CA ASN A 127 -22.23 10.13 -10.65
C ASN A 127 -23.15 8.91 -10.83
N ALA A 128 -22.86 7.80 -10.15
CA ALA A 128 -23.70 6.61 -10.21
C ALA A 128 -25.07 6.82 -9.55
N ALA A 129 -25.18 7.66 -8.52
CA ALA A 129 -26.47 8.04 -7.94
C ALA A 129 -27.26 8.94 -8.91
N TRP A 130 -26.58 9.92 -9.52
CA TRP A 130 -27.18 10.81 -10.51
C TRP A 130 -27.70 10.05 -11.74
N LEU A 131 -26.89 9.15 -12.32
CA LEU A 131 -27.30 8.31 -13.45
C LEU A 131 -28.49 7.41 -13.13
N ARG A 132 -28.55 6.86 -11.91
CA ARG A 132 -29.74 6.09 -11.47
C ARG A 132 -31.00 6.95 -11.42
N GLY A 133 -30.88 8.20 -10.96
CA GLY A 133 -31.99 9.16 -10.98
C GLY A 133 -32.46 9.47 -12.41
N GLU A 134 -31.54 9.76 -13.32
CA GLU A 134 -31.83 10.02 -14.73
C GLU A 134 -32.51 8.81 -15.42
N VAL A 135 -32.04 7.59 -15.14
CA VAL A 135 -32.66 6.37 -15.65
C VAL A 135 -34.09 6.20 -15.12
N ALA A 136 -34.31 6.43 -13.83
CA ALA A 136 -35.64 6.36 -13.23
C ALA A 136 -36.60 7.40 -13.84
N GLU A 137 -36.14 8.63 -14.07
CA GLU A 137 -36.94 9.67 -14.73
C GLU A 137 -37.29 9.29 -16.17
N ARG A 138 -36.31 8.80 -16.94
CA ARG A 138 -36.56 8.34 -18.31
C ARG A 138 -37.53 7.17 -18.36
N GLN A 139 -37.40 6.22 -17.43
CA GLN A 139 -38.30 5.09 -17.32
C GLN A 139 -39.74 5.55 -17.05
N ALA A 140 -39.94 6.49 -16.12
CA ALA A 140 -41.26 7.07 -15.85
C ALA A 140 -41.84 7.80 -17.08
N ARG A 141 -41.01 8.51 -17.86
CA ARG A 141 -41.44 9.13 -19.12
C ARG A 141 -41.86 8.09 -20.16
N VAL A 142 -41.11 7.00 -20.29
CA VAL A 142 -41.45 5.90 -21.21
C VAL A 142 -42.78 5.26 -20.81
N GLU A 143 -43.00 5.01 -19.52
CA GLU A 143 -44.26 4.47 -19.01
C GLU A 143 -45.44 5.41 -19.30
N ALA A 144 -45.28 6.73 -19.10
CA ALA A 144 -46.30 7.71 -19.42
C ALA A 144 -46.61 7.77 -20.92
N LEU A 145 -45.59 7.69 -21.79
CA LEU A 145 -45.78 7.66 -23.24
C LEU A 145 -46.49 6.38 -23.69
N ASN A 146 -46.10 5.22 -23.14
CA ASN A 146 -46.76 3.95 -23.43
C ASN A 146 -48.23 3.96 -23.02
N ALA A 147 -48.56 4.52 -21.85
CA ALA A 147 -49.95 4.67 -21.42
C ALA A 147 -50.76 5.54 -22.40
N ARG A 148 -50.16 6.62 -22.91
CA ARG A 148 -50.81 7.50 -23.89
C ARG A 148 -50.98 6.84 -25.26
N ILE A 149 -50.02 6.02 -25.70
CA ILE A 149 -50.16 5.20 -26.91
C ILE A 149 -51.33 4.23 -26.74
N ALA A 150 -51.40 3.51 -25.61
CA ALA A 150 -52.49 2.58 -25.35
C ALA A 150 -53.87 3.27 -25.33
N GLU A 151 -53.97 4.48 -24.77
CA GLU A 151 -55.19 5.31 -24.82
C GLU A 151 -55.56 5.67 -26.27
N LEU A 152 -54.61 6.14 -27.06
CA LEU A 152 -54.83 6.48 -28.47
C LEU A 152 -55.24 5.27 -29.31
N GLU A 153 -54.64 4.10 -29.07
CA GLU A 153 -55.03 2.85 -29.73
C GLU A 153 -56.45 2.40 -29.37
N GLN A 154 -56.90 2.65 -28.14
CA GLN A 154 -58.29 2.41 -27.75
C GLN A 154 -59.24 3.41 -28.42
N GLN A 155 -58.86 4.68 -28.49
CA GLN A 155 -59.66 5.69 -29.21
C GLN A 155 -59.78 5.36 -30.70
N LEU A 156 -58.69 4.92 -31.34
CA LEU A 156 -58.68 4.51 -32.74
C LEU A 156 -59.60 3.30 -32.97
N ARG A 157 -59.46 2.24 -32.16
CA ARG A 157 -60.36 1.07 -32.22
C ARG A 157 -61.83 1.47 -32.04
N GLY A 158 -62.13 2.33 -31.07
CA GLY A 158 -63.49 2.83 -30.87
C GLY A 158 -64.01 3.71 -32.01
N ALA A 159 -63.14 4.39 -32.76
CA ALA A 159 -63.53 5.11 -33.97
C ALA A 159 -63.79 4.16 -35.14
N GLU A 160 -62.91 3.17 -35.35
CA GLU A 160 -63.08 2.12 -36.37
C GLU A 160 -64.37 1.31 -36.13
N GLU A 161 -64.71 0.99 -34.89
CA GLU A 161 -65.97 0.32 -34.53
C GLU A 161 -67.19 1.18 -34.90
N ARG A 162 -67.14 2.50 -34.65
CA ARG A 162 -68.23 3.42 -35.05
C ARG A 162 -68.37 3.52 -36.56
N GLU A 163 -67.27 3.63 -37.30
CA GLU A 163 -67.27 3.65 -38.76
C GLU A 163 -67.82 2.34 -39.34
N ALA A 164 -67.48 1.20 -38.72
CA ALA A 164 -68.03 -0.10 -39.10
C ALA A 164 -69.53 -0.22 -38.81
N GLU A 165 -70.00 0.34 -37.70
CA GLU A 165 -71.43 0.36 -37.36
C GLU A 165 -72.23 1.30 -38.28
N GLU A 166 -71.70 2.48 -38.61
CA GLU A 166 -72.28 3.37 -39.63
C GLU A 166 -72.34 2.69 -41.00
N SER A 167 -71.27 2.00 -41.42
CA SER A 167 -71.24 1.23 -42.67
C SER A 167 -72.27 0.09 -42.66
N ARG A 168 -72.39 -0.62 -41.55
CA ARG A 168 -73.38 -1.70 -41.39
C ARG A 168 -74.81 -1.18 -41.44
N ILE A 169 -75.09 0.00 -40.89
CA ILE A 169 -76.41 0.64 -40.99
C ILE A 169 -76.77 0.96 -42.46
N ILE A 170 -75.79 1.36 -43.28
CA ILE A 170 -75.98 1.58 -44.73
C ILE A 170 -76.24 0.26 -45.46
N GLU A 171 -75.66 -0.85 -45.01
CA GLU A 171 -75.84 -2.19 -45.60
C GLU A 171 -77.18 -2.86 -45.22
N LEU A 172 -77.93 -2.33 -44.25
CA LEU A 172 -79.23 -2.87 -43.82
C LEU A 172 -80.41 -2.56 -44.76
N VAL A 173 -80.18 -2.14 -46.01
CA VAL A 173 -81.23 -2.19 -47.04
C VAL A 173 -81.54 -3.66 -47.28
N PRO A 174 -82.72 -4.17 -46.87
CA PRO A 174 -83.02 -5.57 -47.07
C PRO A 174 -83.01 -5.84 -48.57
N ASP A 175 -82.25 -6.86 -48.98
CA ASP A 175 -82.30 -7.45 -50.32
C ASP A 175 -83.66 -8.14 -50.47
N ARG A 176 -84.69 -7.30 -50.63
CA ARG A 176 -86.00 -7.75 -51.07
C ARG A 176 -85.84 -8.02 -52.56
N PRO A 177 -86.11 -9.24 -53.05
CA PRO A 177 -86.14 -9.47 -54.49
C PRO A 177 -87.10 -8.45 -55.10
N SER A 178 -86.60 -7.64 -56.02
CA SER A 178 -87.43 -6.74 -56.82
C SER A 178 -88.55 -7.58 -57.46
N PRO A 179 -89.83 -7.24 -57.25
CA PRO A 179 -90.92 -7.99 -57.86
C PRO A 179 -90.80 -7.94 -59.39
N SER A 180 -90.99 -9.08 -60.04
CA SER A 180 -90.94 -9.19 -61.50
C SER A 180 -92.12 -8.45 -62.14
N VAL A 181 -92.01 -8.06 -63.42
CA VAL A 181 -93.06 -7.30 -64.12
C VAL A 181 -94.38 -8.09 -64.10
N GLU A 182 -94.33 -9.41 -64.21
CA GLU A 182 -95.51 -10.27 -64.19
C GLU A 182 -96.19 -10.33 -62.80
N ASP A 183 -95.47 -10.12 -61.71
CA ASP A 183 -96.03 -10.11 -60.35
C ASP A 183 -96.76 -8.79 -60.01
N ILE A 184 -96.41 -7.70 -60.69
CA ILE A 184 -96.97 -6.35 -60.45
C ILE A 184 -98.24 -6.11 -61.27
N TRP A 185 -98.40 -6.83 -62.39
CA TRP A 185 -99.48 -6.64 -63.35
C TRP A 185 -100.42 -7.85 -63.40
N GLY A 186 -100.97 -8.23 -62.24
CA GLY A 186 -102.03 -9.23 -62.12
C GLY A 186 -103.42 -8.68 -62.51
N ASP A 187 -104.34 -9.57 -62.86
CA ASP A 187 -105.63 -9.24 -63.51
C ASP A 187 -106.60 -8.37 -62.69
N ASP A 188 -106.34 -8.09 -61.40
CA ASP A 188 -107.29 -7.42 -60.51
C ASP A 188 -106.76 -6.19 -59.72
N GLU A 189 -105.51 -5.74 -59.89
CA GLU A 189 -105.00 -4.54 -59.20
C GLU A 189 -104.02 -3.71 -60.04
N HIS A 190 -104.26 -2.40 -60.16
CA HIS A 190 -103.39 -1.49 -60.91
C HIS A 190 -102.20 -1.03 -60.06
N PRO A 191 -100.97 -1.04 -60.60
CA PRO A 191 -99.78 -0.77 -59.80
C PRO A 191 -99.72 0.69 -59.32
N THR A 192 -99.24 0.88 -58.09
CA THR A 192 -99.02 2.22 -57.56
C THR A 192 -97.66 2.77 -57.98
N LEU A 193 -97.49 4.09 -57.91
CA LEU A 193 -96.25 4.76 -58.32
C LEU A 193 -95.00 4.29 -57.54
N VAL A 194 -95.21 3.73 -56.34
CA VAL A 194 -94.16 3.17 -55.49
C VAL A 194 -93.70 1.82 -56.03
N ASP A 195 -94.62 1.00 -56.53
CA ASP A 195 -94.33 -0.34 -57.06
C ASP A 195 -93.54 -0.26 -58.37
N ILE A 196 -93.86 0.71 -59.23
CA ILE A 196 -93.16 0.95 -60.51
C ILE A 196 -91.70 1.34 -60.27
N ARG A 197 -91.40 2.04 -59.16
CA ARG A 197 -90.04 2.46 -58.81
C ARG A 197 -89.17 1.30 -58.30
N MET A 198 -89.78 0.19 -57.90
CA MET A 198 -89.06 -0.98 -57.38
C MET A 198 -88.65 -1.98 -58.48
N VAL A 199 -89.11 -1.79 -59.73
CA VAL A 199 -88.76 -2.63 -60.89
C VAL A 199 -87.41 -2.21 -61.46
N ASN A 200 -86.50 -3.17 -61.61
CA ASN A 200 -85.18 -2.95 -62.18
C ASN A 200 -85.26 -3.02 -63.72
N ILE A 201 -85.07 -1.90 -64.42
CA ILE A 201 -85.33 -1.78 -65.87
C ILE A 201 -84.19 -2.38 -66.72
N ASP A 202 -83.04 -2.68 -66.10
CA ASP A 202 -81.84 -3.15 -66.80
C ASP A 202 -81.94 -4.61 -67.34
N GLU A 203 -82.95 -5.38 -66.93
CA GLU A 203 -83.11 -6.79 -67.33
C GLU A 203 -83.95 -6.99 -68.61
N LEU A 204 -84.56 -5.93 -69.15
CA LEU A 204 -85.48 -5.99 -70.30
C LEU A 204 -84.78 -6.05 -71.68
N ASP A 205 -83.45 -5.91 -71.74
CA ASP A 205 -82.69 -5.82 -73.01
C ASP A 205 -82.07 -7.16 -73.48
N ALA A 206 -82.51 -8.30 -72.94
CA ALA A 206 -82.07 -9.61 -73.41
C ALA A 206 -82.77 -9.99 -74.75
N PRO A 207 -82.04 -10.21 -75.87
CA PRO A 207 -82.66 -10.47 -77.16
C PRO A 207 -83.33 -11.85 -77.19
N LEU A 208 -84.65 -11.85 -77.42
CA LEU A 208 -85.51 -13.00 -77.69
C LEU A 208 -84.86 -13.96 -78.71
N ARG A 209 -84.28 -15.07 -78.23
CA ARG A 209 -83.91 -16.20 -79.08
C ARG A 209 -85.18 -16.91 -79.51
N LYS A 210 -85.55 -16.75 -80.78
CA LYS A 210 -86.58 -17.56 -81.45
C LYS A 210 -86.20 -19.03 -81.39
N HIS A 211 -86.98 -19.81 -80.65
CA HIS A 211 -86.99 -21.26 -80.74
C HIS A 211 -87.72 -21.70 -82.02
N ALA A 212 -87.08 -22.60 -82.77
CA ALA A 212 -87.72 -23.55 -83.67
C ALA A 212 -87.65 -24.94 -83.02
#